data_AF-A0AA41N7D5-F1
#
_entry.id   AF-A0AA41N7D5-F1
#
_cell.length_a   1.000
_cell.length_b   1.000
_cell.length_c   1.000
_cell.angle_alpha   90.00
_cell.angle_beta   90.00
_cell.angle_gamma   90.00
#
_symmetry.space_group_name_H-M   'P 1'
#
loop_
_entity.id
_entity.type
_entity.pdbx_description
1 polymer ?
#
loop_
_entity_poly.entity_id
_entity_poly.type
_entity_poly.pdbx_seq_one_letter_code
_entity_poly.pdbx_strand_id
1 'polypeptide(L)'
;MMTYNGGREGLQFRRPSPTKEKLHKKPGSLTESPPQRVKARSPSPSSVHLEKCHLRVPGGTLGSTMVSTSIPVVKALRSSVSDYVNYDIIVRHYNYTGKLNISPDDNGIKLTSVVFILICCCIILENIFVLLTIWKTKKFHRPMYYFIGNLALSDLLAGVAYTANLLLSGATTYKLTPAQWFLREGSMFVALSASVFSLLAIAIERYITMLKMKLHNGSNSSRSFLLISACWVISLILGGLPIMGWNCISTLSSCSTVLPLYHKHYILFCTTVFTLLLLSIVILYCRIYSLVRTRSRRLTFRKNISKASRSSEKSLALLKTVIIVLSVFIACWAPLFILLLLDVGCKVKTCNILFKAEYFLVLAVLNSGTNPIIYTLTNKEMRRAFIRIMSCCKCPSGDSTGKFKRPIIAGMEFSRSKSDNSSHPQKDDGDNPETIMSSGNVNSSS
;
A
#
# COMPACT_ATOMS: atom_id res chain seq x y z
N MET A 1 -37.15 16.56 -62.48
CA MET A 1 -36.24 16.73 -63.63
C MET A 1 -35.06 15.78 -63.43
N MET A 2 -35.03 14.72 -64.24
CA MET A 2 -33.93 13.78 -64.61
C MET A 2 -32.92 13.21 -63.58
N THR A 3 -33.16 11.96 -63.18
CA THR A 3 -32.39 10.70 -63.43
C THR A 3 -30.86 10.63 -63.64
N TYR A 4 -30.26 9.64 -62.94
CA TYR A 4 -29.34 8.54 -63.37
C TYR A 4 -27.80 8.56 -63.12
N ASN A 5 -27.39 7.61 -62.26
CA ASN A 5 -26.33 6.57 -62.33
C ASN A 5 -24.86 6.82 -62.77
N GLY A 6 -23.94 6.25 -61.94
CA GLY A 6 -23.08 5.12 -62.36
C GLY A 6 -21.55 5.33 -62.37
N GLY A 7 -20.78 4.40 -61.79
CA GLY A 7 -19.36 4.16 -62.13
C GLY A 7 -18.44 3.64 -61.01
N ARG A 8 -17.94 2.40 -61.16
CA ARG A 8 -16.95 1.67 -60.33
C ARG A 8 -15.51 1.81 -60.89
N GLU A 9 -14.54 1.22 -60.15
CA GLU A 9 -13.15 0.80 -60.47
C GLU A 9 -12.07 1.67 -59.80
N GLY A 10 -10.93 1.21 -59.25
CA GLY A 10 -10.29 -0.11 -59.15
C GLY A 10 -8.73 0.04 -59.23
N LEU A 11 -7.99 -0.62 -58.31
CA LEU A 11 -6.57 -1.07 -58.36
C LEU A 11 -5.32 -0.17 -58.02
N GLN A 12 -4.62 -0.63 -56.95
CA GLN A 12 -3.21 -1.11 -56.79
C GLN A 12 -1.92 -0.25 -56.97
N PHE A 13 -1.13 -0.25 -55.87
CA PHE A 13 0.33 -0.50 -55.66
C PHE A 13 1.44 0.08 -56.59
N ARG A 14 2.43 0.76 -55.97
CA ARG A 14 3.89 0.48 -56.11
C ARG A 14 4.78 1.27 -55.12
N ARG A 15 5.78 0.59 -54.54
CA ARG A 15 6.96 1.18 -53.85
C ARG A 15 8.01 1.67 -54.86
N PRO A 16 8.97 2.49 -54.41
CA PRO A 16 10.38 2.22 -54.73
C PRO A 16 11.33 2.31 -53.51
N SER A 17 12.44 1.56 -53.60
CA SER A 17 13.69 1.67 -52.82
C SER A 17 14.84 1.95 -53.82
N PRO A 18 16.12 2.04 -53.41
CA PRO A 18 16.81 3.12 -52.70
C PRO A 18 18.01 3.68 -53.49
N THR A 19 18.52 4.86 -53.15
CA THR A 19 19.73 5.44 -53.77
C THR A 19 20.96 5.33 -52.86
N LYS A 20 22.08 4.97 -53.49
CA LYS A 20 23.43 4.74 -52.94
C LYS A 20 24.18 6.06 -52.74
N GLU A 21 25.12 6.10 -51.79
CA GLU A 21 26.33 6.92 -51.93
C GLU A 21 27.58 6.19 -51.40
N LYS A 22 28.66 6.30 -52.18
CA LYS A 22 29.96 5.62 -52.10
C LYS A 22 30.98 6.63 -51.53
N LEU A 23 31.78 6.25 -50.52
CA LEU A 23 33.17 5.77 -50.63
C LEU A 23 34.23 6.88 -50.51
N HIS A 24 35.11 6.78 -49.50
CA HIS A 24 36.53 7.06 -49.69
C HIS A 24 37.41 6.08 -48.89
N LYS A 25 38.22 5.33 -49.63
CA LYS A 25 39.28 4.40 -49.22
C LYS A 25 40.62 5.14 -49.23
N LYS A 26 41.57 4.74 -48.36
CA LYS A 26 42.96 4.34 -48.73
C LYS A 26 43.72 3.73 -47.53
N PRO A 27 44.85 3.00 -47.73
CA PRO A 27 44.98 1.60 -47.29
C PRO A 27 46.30 1.27 -46.56
N GLY A 28 46.49 -0.01 -46.14
CA GLY A 28 47.82 -0.62 -46.14
C GLY A 28 48.18 -1.65 -45.06
N SER A 29 48.26 -2.92 -45.47
CA SER A 29 49.09 -4.05 -44.97
C SER A 29 48.72 -4.74 -43.65
N LEU A 30 48.83 -6.07 -43.47
CA LEU A 30 48.85 -7.28 -44.31
C LEU A 30 48.95 -8.45 -43.32
N THR A 31 48.14 -9.51 -43.46
CA THR A 31 48.48 -10.96 -43.43
C THR A 31 47.33 -11.84 -42.92
N GLU A 32 47.07 -12.88 -43.72
CA GLU A 32 45.97 -13.85 -43.69
C GLU A 32 46.20 -15.02 -42.71
N SER A 33 45.11 -15.67 -42.27
CA SER A 33 44.88 -17.15 -42.32
C SER A 33 43.56 -17.56 -41.61
N PRO A 34 42.92 -18.72 -41.95
CA PRO A 34 41.45 -18.85 -42.09
C PRO A 34 40.72 -19.62 -40.95
N PRO A 35 39.36 -19.74 -40.98
CA PRO A 35 38.56 -20.15 -39.83
C PRO A 35 38.19 -21.64 -39.83
N GLN A 36 38.21 -22.27 -38.65
CA GLN A 36 37.66 -23.62 -38.43
C GLN A 36 36.20 -23.59 -37.96
N ARG A 37 35.41 -24.42 -38.64
CA ARG A 37 33.97 -24.65 -38.53
C ARG A 37 33.70 -25.72 -37.44
N VAL A 38 32.95 -25.37 -36.39
CA VAL A 38 32.48 -26.34 -35.38
C VAL A 38 31.20 -27.02 -35.86
N LYS A 39 31.19 -28.36 -35.86
CA LYS A 39 30.06 -29.23 -36.22
C LYS A 39 29.54 -29.92 -34.96
N ALA A 40 28.21 -29.99 -34.86
CA ALA A 40 27.45 -30.54 -33.74
C ALA A 40 27.59 -32.06 -33.57
N ARG A 41 27.49 -32.55 -32.32
CA ARG A 41 26.91 -33.87 -32.00
C ARG A 41 26.42 -33.93 -30.55
N SER A 42 25.16 -34.33 -30.41
CA SER A 42 24.45 -34.77 -29.20
C SER A 42 25.02 -36.09 -28.64
N PRO A 43 24.81 -36.37 -27.34
CA PRO A 43 24.29 -37.69 -26.99
C PRO A 43 23.33 -37.73 -25.78
N SER A 44 22.50 -38.77 -25.76
CA SER A 44 21.87 -39.39 -24.59
C SER A 44 21.74 -40.90 -24.90
N PRO A 45 21.32 -41.78 -23.97
CA PRO A 45 21.64 -41.91 -22.53
C PRO A 45 22.06 -43.36 -22.16
N SER A 46 22.83 -43.61 -21.08
CA SER A 46 22.87 -44.95 -20.46
C SER A 46 23.38 -44.97 -19.01
N SER A 47 22.63 -45.72 -18.18
CA SER A 47 23.03 -46.49 -16.98
C SER A 47 23.45 -45.79 -15.68
N VAL A 48 22.51 -45.89 -14.73
CA VAL A 48 22.62 -45.73 -13.27
C VAL A 48 23.48 -46.84 -12.66
N HIS A 49 24.40 -46.49 -11.76
CA HIS A 49 25.00 -47.44 -10.82
C HIS A 49 24.85 -46.92 -9.39
N LEU A 50 24.22 -47.76 -8.55
CA LEU A 50 23.87 -47.53 -7.16
C LEU A 50 24.98 -48.17 -6.30
N GLU A 51 25.78 -47.37 -5.60
CA GLU A 51 26.83 -47.89 -4.70
C GLU A 51 26.26 -48.04 -3.28
N LYS A 52 26.18 -49.30 -2.80
CA LYS A 52 25.79 -49.65 -1.43
C LYS A 52 26.97 -49.44 -0.48
N CYS A 53 26.84 -48.52 0.48
CA CYS A 53 27.78 -48.38 1.60
C CYS A 53 27.49 -49.46 2.67
N HIS A 54 28.42 -50.40 2.85
CA HIS A 54 28.44 -51.34 3.98
C HIS A 54 29.13 -50.70 5.19
N LEU A 55 28.39 -50.54 6.30
CA LEU A 55 28.95 -50.23 7.62
C LEU A 55 29.66 -51.48 8.17
N ARG A 56 30.98 -51.39 8.36
CA ARG A 56 31.77 -52.37 9.13
C ARG A 56 32.27 -51.67 10.40
N VAL A 57 31.78 -52.12 11.55
CA VAL A 57 32.30 -51.76 12.88
C VAL A 57 33.49 -52.66 13.19
N PRO A 58 34.61 -52.11 13.70
CA PRO A 58 35.41 -52.87 14.66
C PRO A 58 35.60 -52.07 15.96
N GLY A 59 35.51 -52.79 17.08
CA GLY A 59 35.61 -52.23 18.42
C GLY A 59 37.05 -52.04 18.93
N GLY A 60 37.14 -51.17 19.94
CA GLY A 60 38.11 -51.23 21.05
C GLY A 60 39.50 -50.64 20.81
N THR A 61 39.79 -49.46 21.39
CA THR A 61 40.73 -49.31 22.53
C THR A 61 40.76 -47.86 23.05
N LEU A 62 41.00 -47.76 24.36
CA LEU A 62 41.02 -46.57 25.22
C LEU A 62 42.21 -45.66 24.87
N GLY A 63 41.96 -44.38 24.61
CA GLY A 63 42.99 -43.36 24.36
C GLY A 63 42.41 -41.96 24.45
N SER A 64 42.67 -41.29 25.57
CA SER A 64 42.23 -39.93 25.87
C SER A 64 42.91 -38.90 24.98
N THR A 65 42.16 -38.35 24.03
CA THR A 65 42.48 -37.09 23.35
C THR A 65 41.22 -36.22 23.41
N MET A 66 41.29 -35.09 24.13
CA MET A 66 40.26 -34.06 24.08
C MET A 66 40.23 -33.46 22.67
N VAL A 67 39.47 -34.08 21.77
CA VAL A 67 39.07 -33.45 20.51
C VAL A 67 37.90 -32.55 20.84
N SER A 68 38.14 -31.24 20.82
CA SER A 68 37.10 -30.22 20.92
C SER A 68 36.15 -30.35 19.71
N THR A 69 35.14 -31.21 19.84
CA THR A 69 34.03 -31.38 18.91
C THR A 69 33.08 -30.18 19.02
N SER A 70 33.52 -29.01 18.60
CA SER A 70 32.58 -27.94 18.30
C SER A 70 31.78 -28.35 17.06
N ILE A 71 30.55 -28.81 17.28
CA ILE A 71 29.57 -29.16 16.25
C ILE A 71 29.54 -28.04 15.20
N PRO A 72 29.60 -28.33 13.88
CA PRO A 72 29.65 -27.31 12.83
C PRO A 72 28.50 -26.31 12.90
N VAL A 73 27.34 -26.74 13.40
CA VAL A 73 26.17 -25.88 13.69
C VAL A 73 26.49 -24.82 14.76
N VAL A 74 27.17 -25.19 15.86
CA VAL A 74 27.54 -24.26 16.94
C VAL A 74 28.59 -23.25 16.45
N LYS A 75 29.53 -23.69 15.60
CA LYS A 75 30.52 -22.79 14.98
C LYS A 75 29.86 -21.83 13.98
N ALA A 76 28.92 -22.32 13.17
CA ALA A 76 28.14 -21.50 12.23
C ALA A 76 27.24 -20.50 12.97
N LEU A 77 26.56 -20.92 14.05
CA LEU A 77 25.76 -20.01 14.89
C LEU A 77 26.65 -18.95 15.56
N ARG A 78 27.80 -19.33 16.11
CA ARG A 78 28.73 -18.40 16.75
C ARG A 78 29.30 -17.40 15.75
N SER A 79 29.65 -17.84 14.53
CA SER A 79 30.07 -16.95 13.44
C SER A 79 28.95 -15.99 13.05
N SER A 80 27.73 -16.51 12.87
CA SER A 80 26.57 -15.69 12.52
C SER A 80 26.30 -14.64 13.60
N VAL A 81 26.24 -15.02 14.88
CA VAL A 81 26.05 -14.06 15.99
C VAL A 81 27.18 -13.02 16.04
N SER A 82 28.43 -13.42 15.79
CA SER A 82 29.57 -12.50 15.73
C SER A 82 29.42 -11.48 14.60
N ASP A 83 28.90 -11.88 13.44
CA ASP A 83 28.70 -10.99 12.31
C ASP A 83 27.64 -9.92 12.64
N TYR A 84 26.53 -10.29 13.28
CA TYR A 84 25.44 -9.34 13.57
C TYR A 84 25.78 -8.27 14.62
N VAL A 85 26.90 -8.41 15.34
CA VAL A 85 27.36 -7.47 16.38
C VAL A 85 28.60 -6.68 15.92
N ASN A 86 29.26 -7.09 14.84
CA ASN A 86 30.49 -6.45 14.38
C ASN A 86 30.22 -5.16 13.56
N TYR A 87 30.64 -4.00 14.09
CA TYR A 87 30.49 -2.69 13.45
C TYR A 87 31.29 -2.55 12.14
N ASP A 88 32.39 -3.28 11.97
CA ASP A 88 33.23 -3.22 10.76
C ASP A 88 32.47 -3.64 9.49
N ILE A 89 31.43 -4.47 9.65
CA ILE A 89 30.58 -4.90 8.56
C ILE A 89 29.86 -3.70 7.94
N ILE A 90 29.33 -2.79 8.75
CA ILE A 90 28.65 -1.60 8.25
C ILE A 90 29.64 -0.74 7.46
N VAL A 91 30.81 -0.46 8.04
CA VAL A 91 31.85 0.35 7.38
C VAL A 91 32.25 -0.26 6.04
N ARG A 92 32.48 -1.58 5.98
CA ARG A 92 32.82 -2.30 4.75
C ARG A 92 31.74 -2.17 3.67
N HIS A 93 30.47 -2.35 4.03
CA HIS A 93 29.36 -2.29 3.07
C HIS A 93 29.10 -0.86 2.57
N TYR A 94 29.21 0.15 3.45
CA TYR A 94 29.11 1.55 3.06
C TYR A 94 30.29 2.00 2.18
N ASN A 95 31.49 1.49 2.42
CA ASN A 95 32.65 1.73 1.54
C ASN A 95 32.46 1.12 0.14
N TYR A 96 31.99 -0.14 0.10
CA TYR A 96 31.70 -0.83 -1.14
C TYR A 96 30.65 -0.11 -1.98
N THR A 97 29.58 0.37 -1.35
CA THR A 97 28.50 1.11 -2.04
C THR A 97 28.88 2.55 -2.40
N GLY A 98 29.99 3.07 -1.86
CA GLY A 98 30.43 4.45 -2.09
C GLY A 98 29.68 5.48 -1.23
N LYS A 99 29.05 5.05 -0.13
CA LYS A 99 28.31 5.89 0.82
C LYS A 99 29.09 6.19 2.11
N LEU A 100 30.35 5.76 2.21
CA LEU A 100 31.18 6.04 3.37
C LEU A 100 31.66 7.50 3.29
N ASN A 101 31.09 8.37 4.13
CA ASN A 101 31.50 9.76 4.26
C ASN A 101 32.10 9.96 5.65
N ILE A 102 33.44 9.99 5.72
CA ILE A 102 34.20 10.30 6.95
C ILE A 102 34.60 11.78 6.88
N SER A 103 33.62 12.68 6.97
CA SER A 103 33.90 14.12 7.06
C SER A 103 33.82 14.55 8.54
N PRO A 104 34.93 15.00 9.16
CA PRO A 104 34.95 15.38 10.58
C PRO A 104 34.11 16.64 10.92
N ASP A 105 33.70 17.41 9.91
CA ASP A 105 32.88 18.63 10.07
C ASP A 105 31.35 18.41 9.95
N ASP A 106 30.87 17.20 9.65
CA ASP A 106 29.41 16.90 9.46
C ASP A 106 28.74 16.43 10.77
N ASN A 107 29.16 17.00 11.92
CA ASN A 107 28.61 16.67 13.25
C ASN A 107 27.30 17.43 13.57
N GLY A 108 26.89 18.37 12.71
CA GLY A 108 25.63 19.09 12.84
C GLY A 108 24.45 18.32 12.23
N ILE A 109 23.30 18.33 12.90
CA ILE A 109 22.05 17.89 12.27
C ILE A 109 21.77 18.82 11.10
N LYS A 110 21.75 18.28 9.87
CA LYS A 110 21.43 19.06 8.67
C LYS A 110 20.06 19.71 8.86
N LEU A 111 19.91 20.98 8.44
CA LEU A 111 18.63 21.70 8.47
C LEU A 111 17.50 20.86 7.87
N THR A 112 17.80 20.12 6.80
CA THR A 112 16.89 19.19 6.14
C THR A 112 16.38 18.09 7.08
N SER A 113 17.24 17.50 7.91
CA SER A 113 16.87 16.48 8.90
C SER A 113 15.98 17.06 10.00
N VAL A 114 16.23 18.30 10.45
CA VAL A 114 15.36 19.00 11.42
C VAL A 114 13.95 19.18 10.85
N VAL A 115 13.84 19.66 9.60
CA VAL A 115 12.55 19.82 8.92
C VAL A 115 11.83 18.47 8.80
N PHE A 116 12.51 17.39 8.43
CA PHE A 116 11.91 16.07 8.33
C PHE A 116 11.48 15.50 9.68
N ILE A 117 12.22 15.76 10.76
CA ILE A 117 11.80 15.38 12.12
C ILE A 117 10.51 16.10 12.50
N LEU A 118 10.39 17.41 12.23
CA LEU A 118 9.15 18.17 12.49
C LEU A 118 7.96 17.58 11.73
N ILE A 119 8.16 17.21 10.45
CA ILE A 119 7.15 16.52 9.65
C ILE A 119 6.74 15.19 10.29
N CYS A 120 7.70 14.38 10.77
CA CYS A 120 7.40 13.13 11.46
C CYS A 120 6.62 13.34 12.76
N CYS A 121 6.95 14.36 13.54
CA CYS A 121 6.20 14.72 14.73
C CYS A 121 4.74 15.05 14.39
N CYS A 122 4.49 15.80 13.32
CA CYS A 122 3.14 16.06 12.82
C CYS A 122 2.42 14.76 12.44
N ILE A 123 3.06 13.86 11.68
CA ILE A 123 2.50 12.55 11.29
C ILE A 123 2.10 11.72 12.52
N ILE A 124 2.97 11.66 13.53
CA ILE A 124 2.72 10.93 14.78
C ILE A 124 1.51 11.53 15.50
N LEU A 125 1.47 12.86 15.67
CA LEU A 125 0.38 13.55 16.35
C LEU A 125 -0.96 13.36 15.62
N GLU A 126 -0.98 13.52 14.29
CA GLU A 126 -2.19 13.36 13.48
C GLU A 126 -2.77 11.93 13.59
N ASN A 127 -1.91 10.92 13.53
CA ASN A 127 -2.34 9.52 13.61
C ASN A 127 -2.74 9.11 15.04
N ILE A 128 -2.06 9.62 16.08
CA ILE A 128 -2.53 9.49 17.49
C ILE A 128 -3.94 10.07 17.60
N PHE A 129 -4.18 11.23 17.01
CA PHE A 129 -5.46 11.89 17.09
C PHE A 129 -6.58 11.11 16.38
N VAL A 130 -6.29 10.49 15.24
CA VAL A 130 -7.22 9.56 14.57
C VAL A 130 -7.56 8.37 15.47
N LEU A 131 -6.56 7.74 16.09
CA LEU A 131 -6.76 6.62 17.02
C LEU A 131 -7.61 7.04 18.23
N LEU A 132 -7.31 8.18 18.86
CA LEU A 132 -8.09 8.73 19.97
C LEU A 132 -9.55 9.00 19.56
N THR A 133 -9.76 9.52 18.35
CA THR A 133 -11.10 9.81 17.83
C THR A 133 -11.93 8.55 17.68
N ILE A 134 -11.34 7.48 17.16
CA ILE A 134 -11.99 6.17 17.01
C ILE A 134 -12.29 5.57 18.39
N TRP A 135 -11.33 5.62 19.32
CA TRP A 135 -11.47 5.05 20.66
C TRP A 135 -12.56 5.75 21.49
N LYS A 136 -12.64 7.08 21.47
CA LYS A 136 -13.63 7.84 22.25
C LYS A 136 -15.04 7.79 21.66
N THR A 137 -15.16 7.64 20.34
CA THR A 137 -16.45 7.77 19.66
C THR A 137 -17.14 6.42 19.52
N LYS A 138 -18.12 6.10 20.40
CA LYS A 138 -18.87 4.83 20.36
C LYS A 138 -19.44 4.47 18.97
N LYS A 139 -19.84 5.48 18.18
CA LYS A 139 -20.36 5.31 16.82
C LYS A 139 -19.33 4.73 15.83
N PHE A 140 -18.03 4.86 16.11
CA PHE A 140 -16.94 4.37 15.28
C PHE A 140 -16.50 2.95 15.66
N HIS A 141 -17.13 2.26 16.61
CA HIS A 141 -16.88 0.83 16.85
C HIS A 141 -17.58 -0.07 15.82
N ARG A 142 -17.15 0.04 14.56
CA ARG A 142 -17.61 -0.80 13.43
C ARG A 142 -16.37 -1.34 12.68
N PRO A 143 -16.47 -2.53 12.04
CA PRO A 143 -15.35 -3.17 11.34
C PRO A 143 -14.52 -2.26 10.44
N MET A 144 -15.17 -1.40 9.66
CA MET A 144 -14.52 -0.43 8.78
C MET A 144 -13.56 0.51 9.54
N TYR A 145 -13.93 0.99 10.72
CA TYR A 145 -13.11 1.92 11.49
C TYR A 145 -11.98 1.21 12.24
N TYR A 146 -12.09 -0.10 12.54
CA TYR A 146 -10.95 -0.87 13.05
C TYR A 146 -9.83 -0.99 12.01
N PHE A 147 -10.17 -1.15 10.73
CA PHE A 147 -9.16 -1.13 9.66
C PHE A 147 -8.55 0.26 9.45
N ILE A 148 -9.35 1.34 9.58
CA ILE A 148 -8.82 2.71 9.56
C ILE A 148 -7.89 2.96 10.75
N GLY A 149 -8.25 2.45 11.94
CA GLY A 149 -7.39 2.50 13.12
C GLY A 149 -6.10 1.71 12.91
N ASN A 150 -6.16 0.52 12.30
CA ASN A 150 -4.96 -0.25 11.98
C ASN A 150 -4.03 0.48 11.00
N LEU A 151 -4.59 1.15 9.99
CA LEU A 151 -3.84 1.98 9.06
C LEU A 151 -3.21 3.19 9.76
N ALA A 152 -3.94 3.86 10.66
CA ALA A 152 -3.39 4.95 11.47
C ALA A 152 -2.28 4.45 12.40
N LEU A 153 -2.38 3.23 12.94
CA LEU A 153 -1.32 2.62 13.75
C LEU A 153 -0.07 2.33 12.91
N SER A 154 -0.21 1.78 11.71
CA SER A 154 0.94 1.53 10.83
C SER A 154 1.61 2.83 10.39
N ASP A 155 0.83 3.88 10.10
CA ASP A 155 1.33 5.21 9.75
C ASP A 155 2.02 5.92 10.94
N LEU A 156 1.48 5.77 12.15
CA LEU A 156 2.13 6.25 13.38
C LEU A 156 3.49 5.57 13.56
N LEU A 157 3.54 4.24 13.45
CA LEU A 157 4.80 3.50 13.57
C LEU A 157 5.77 3.84 12.42
N ALA A 158 5.29 4.15 11.21
CA ALA A 158 6.13 4.65 10.13
C ALA A 158 6.79 5.99 10.50
N GLY A 159 6.03 6.92 11.09
CA GLY A 159 6.57 8.19 11.60
C GLY A 159 7.61 7.99 12.70
N VAL A 160 7.37 7.09 13.65
CA VAL A 160 8.33 6.74 14.71
C VAL A 160 9.59 6.09 14.13
N ALA A 161 9.42 5.09 13.26
CA ALA A 161 10.51 4.39 12.59
C ALA A 161 11.37 5.35 11.75
N TYR A 162 10.75 6.29 11.03
CA TYR A 162 11.47 7.26 10.22
C TYR A 162 12.16 8.32 11.06
N THR A 163 11.56 8.75 12.18
CA THR A 163 12.23 9.62 13.16
C THR A 163 13.48 8.94 13.71
N ALA A 164 13.38 7.68 14.12
CA ALA A 164 14.52 6.88 14.55
C ALA A 164 15.56 6.71 13.43
N ASN A 165 15.11 6.53 12.17
CA ASN A 165 15.99 6.45 11.01
C ASN A 165 16.80 7.75 10.83
N LEU A 166 16.17 8.91 10.93
CA LEU A 166 16.82 10.22 10.82
C LEU A 166 17.81 10.46 11.97
N LEU A 167 17.43 10.14 13.21
CA LEU A 167 18.28 10.34 14.39
C LEU A 167 19.49 9.39 14.43
N LEU A 168 19.35 8.20 13.85
CA LEU A 168 20.41 7.20 13.79
C LEU A 168 21.19 7.23 12.47
N SER A 169 20.91 8.18 11.56
CA SER A 169 21.59 8.35 10.28
C SER A 169 22.85 9.23 10.39
N GLY A 170 23.63 9.34 9.30
CA GLY A 170 24.88 10.11 9.31
C GLY A 170 25.97 9.41 10.13
N ALA A 171 26.74 10.19 10.91
CA ALA A 171 27.89 9.69 11.68
C ALA A 171 27.53 8.58 12.69
N THR A 172 26.31 8.58 13.22
CA THR A 172 25.85 7.53 14.15
C THR A 172 25.63 6.18 13.45
N THR A 173 25.43 6.16 12.12
CA THR A 173 25.22 4.92 11.36
C THR A 173 26.38 3.94 11.52
N TYR A 174 27.61 4.47 11.56
CA TYR A 174 28.83 3.66 11.68
C TYR A 174 29.06 3.12 13.09
N LYS A 175 28.32 3.63 14.09
CA LYS A 175 28.34 3.14 15.48
C LYS A 175 27.28 2.05 15.74
N LEU A 176 26.41 1.76 14.76
CA LEU A 176 25.40 0.73 14.89
C LEU A 176 26.01 -0.66 14.68
N THR A 177 25.43 -1.65 15.34
CA THR A 177 25.64 -3.06 14.98
C THR A 177 24.77 -3.41 13.77
N PRO A 178 25.14 -4.40 12.93
CA PRO A 178 24.29 -4.87 11.84
C PRO A 178 22.88 -5.26 12.29
N ALA A 179 22.72 -5.87 13.47
CA ALA A 179 21.39 -6.15 14.03
C ALA A 179 20.55 -4.90 14.26
N GLN A 180 21.11 -3.85 14.88
CA GLN A 180 20.43 -2.57 15.07
C GLN A 180 20.12 -1.89 13.73
N TRP A 181 21.03 -1.99 12.76
CA TRP A 181 20.85 -1.46 11.42
C TRP A 181 19.68 -2.15 10.70
N PHE A 182 19.59 -3.48 10.75
CA PHE A 182 18.45 -4.21 10.20
C PHE A 182 17.14 -3.91 10.95
N LEU A 183 17.18 -3.70 12.27
CA LEU A 183 15.98 -3.28 13.00
C LEU A 183 15.51 -1.90 12.54
N ARG A 184 16.45 -0.96 12.36
CA ARG A 184 16.19 0.41 11.88
C ARG A 184 15.52 0.39 10.50
N GLU A 185 16.14 -0.24 9.50
CA GLU A 185 15.59 -0.29 8.14
C GLU A 185 14.38 -1.24 8.04
N GLY A 186 14.43 -2.37 8.74
CA GLY A 186 13.36 -3.36 8.78
C GLY A 186 12.06 -2.81 9.37
N SER A 187 12.14 -1.93 10.38
CA SER A 187 10.96 -1.27 10.94
C SER A 187 10.17 -0.45 9.90
N MET A 188 10.86 0.18 8.94
CA MET A 188 10.22 0.88 7.82
C MET A 188 9.53 -0.09 6.86
N PHE A 189 10.14 -1.25 6.59
CA PHE A 189 9.53 -2.32 5.78
C PHE A 189 8.28 -2.92 6.45
N VAL A 190 8.33 -3.13 7.77
CA VAL A 190 7.17 -3.60 8.54
C VAL A 190 6.03 -2.60 8.45
N ALA A 191 6.30 -1.30 8.64
CA ALA A 191 5.29 -0.26 8.59
C ALA A 191 4.66 -0.11 7.19
N LEU A 192 5.47 -0.16 6.12
CA LEU A 192 4.98 -0.22 4.74
C LEU A 192 4.09 -1.43 4.52
N SER A 193 4.57 -2.62 4.88
CA SER A 193 3.84 -3.87 4.69
C SER A 193 2.48 -3.83 5.41
N ALA A 194 2.47 -3.38 6.66
CA ALA A 194 1.25 -3.28 7.46
C ALA A 194 0.24 -2.31 6.83
N SER A 195 0.73 -1.20 6.27
CA SER A 195 -0.10 -0.22 5.56
C SER A 195 -0.71 -0.79 4.27
N VAL A 196 0.09 -1.49 3.45
CA VAL A 196 -0.40 -2.13 2.20
C VAL A 196 -1.44 -3.21 2.49
N PHE A 197 -1.19 -4.09 3.46
CA PHE A 197 -2.17 -5.11 3.86
C PHE A 197 -3.43 -4.50 4.48
N SER A 198 -3.30 -3.41 5.24
CA SER A 198 -4.45 -2.65 5.75
C SER A 198 -5.29 -2.08 4.63
N LEU A 199 -4.68 -1.48 3.60
CA LEU A 199 -5.38 -0.98 2.42
C LEU A 199 -6.08 -2.09 1.64
N LEU A 200 -5.45 -3.26 1.49
CA LEU A 200 -6.07 -4.43 0.89
C LEU A 200 -7.28 -4.91 1.70
N ALA A 201 -7.16 -4.99 3.02
CA ALA A 201 -8.26 -5.38 3.91
C ALA A 201 -9.43 -4.39 3.82
N ILE A 202 -9.14 -3.08 3.78
CA ILE A 202 -10.15 -2.03 3.54
C ILE A 202 -10.81 -2.26 2.17
N ALA A 203 -10.05 -2.57 1.13
CA ALA A 203 -10.58 -2.81 -0.21
C ALA A 203 -11.52 -4.03 -0.26
N ILE A 204 -11.13 -5.13 0.38
CA ILE A 204 -11.96 -6.34 0.49
C ILE A 204 -13.24 -6.06 1.30
N GLU A 205 -13.13 -5.40 2.44
CA GLU A 205 -14.31 -5.05 3.27
C GLU A 205 -15.27 -4.13 2.49
N ARG A 206 -14.74 -3.16 1.72
CA ARG A 206 -15.54 -2.31 0.84
C ARG A 206 -16.22 -3.09 -0.26
N TYR A 207 -15.50 -4.00 -0.90
CA TYR A 207 -16.07 -4.87 -1.92
C TYR A 207 -17.24 -5.68 -1.36
N ILE A 208 -17.07 -6.32 -0.19
CA ILE A 208 -18.10 -7.14 0.45
C ILE A 208 -19.32 -6.29 0.84
N THR A 209 -19.10 -5.14 1.48
CA THR A 209 -20.19 -4.26 1.96
C THR A 209 -20.98 -3.65 0.80
N MET A 210 -20.34 -3.27 -0.30
CA MET A 210 -21.00 -2.72 -1.49
C MET A 210 -21.70 -3.79 -2.35
N LEU A 211 -21.15 -5.01 -2.41
CA LEU A 211 -21.79 -6.10 -3.13
C LEU A 211 -23.03 -6.62 -2.44
N LYS A 212 -22.94 -6.89 -1.13
CA LYS A 212 -23.97 -7.64 -0.43
C LYS A 212 -25.18 -6.79 0.00
N MET A 213 -25.17 -5.46 -0.13
CA MET A 213 -26.23 -4.56 0.38
C MET A 213 -26.77 -4.98 1.76
N LYS A 214 -25.92 -5.62 2.60
CA LYS A 214 -26.40 -6.22 3.83
C LYS A 214 -26.62 -5.09 4.83
N LEU A 215 -27.85 -4.96 5.32
CA LEU A 215 -28.05 -4.42 6.66
C LEU A 215 -27.07 -5.19 7.55
N HIS A 216 -26.17 -4.44 8.18
CA HIS A 216 -25.07 -4.96 8.97
C HIS A 216 -25.63 -5.78 10.14
N ASN A 217 -25.92 -7.05 9.90
CA ASN A 217 -26.30 -7.98 10.96
C ASN A 217 -25.08 -8.20 11.84
N GLY A 218 -25.27 -8.00 13.13
CA GLY A 218 -24.20 -7.91 14.13
C GLY A 218 -23.27 -9.12 14.13
N SER A 219 -22.05 -8.86 14.59
CA SER A 219 -20.96 -9.80 14.85
C SER A 219 -20.14 -10.27 13.63
N ASN A 220 -19.09 -9.48 13.32
CA ASN A 220 -17.88 -9.97 12.63
C ASN A 220 -16.59 -9.33 13.21
N SER A 221 -16.63 -8.75 14.42
CA SER A 221 -15.46 -8.08 15.01
C SER A 221 -14.27 -9.04 15.16
N SER A 222 -14.51 -10.30 15.53
CA SER A 222 -13.46 -11.32 15.63
C SER A 222 -12.75 -11.58 14.30
N ARG A 223 -13.47 -11.53 13.17
CA ARG A 223 -12.87 -11.63 11.83
C ARG A 223 -11.97 -10.43 11.53
N SER A 224 -12.38 -9.22 11.91
CA SER A 224 -11.55 -8.02 11.75
C SER A 224 -10.27 -8.11 12.56
N PHE A 225 -10.34 -8.56 13.82
CA PHE A 225 -9.14 -8.75 14.66
C PHE A 225 -8.22 -9.85 14.12
N LEU A 226 -8.78 -10.96 13.61
CA LEU A 226 -7.99 -12.01 12.96
C LEU A 226 -7.25 -11.47 11.72
N LEU A 227 -7.94 -10.71 10.86
CA LEU A 227 -7.33 -10.10 9.67
C LEU A 227 -6.25 -9.09 10.04
N ILE A 228 -6.49 -8.23 11.05
CA ILE A 228 -5.49 -7.29 11.56
C ILE A 228 -4.26 -8.03 12.07
N SER A 229 -4.47 -9.07 12.89
CA SER A 229 -3.38 -9.88 13.44
C SER A 229 -2.57 -10.55 12.32
N ALA A 230 -3.23 -11.12 11.32
CA ALA A 230 -2.58 -11.69 10.15
C ALA A 230 -1.78 -10.65 9.35
N CYS A 231 -2.30 -9.42 9.19
CA CYS A 231 -1.54 -8.33 8.55
C CYS A 231 -0.22 -8.10 9.28
N TRP A 232 -0.25 -7.95 10.61
CA TRP A 232 0.97 -7.71 11.40
C TRP A 232 1.95 -8.88 11.36
N VAL A 233 1.46 -10.12 11.50
CA VAL A 233 2.32 -11.31 11.43
C VAL A 233 3.03 -11.38 10.08
N ILE A 234 2.31 -11.21 8.97
CA ILE A 234 2.90 -11.23 7.62
C ILE A 234 3.89 -10.06 7.46
N SER A 235 3.57 -8.87 7.98
CA SER A 235 4.46 -7.71 7.90
C SER A 235 5.75 -7.88 8.71
N LEU A 236 5.67 -8.46 9.91
CA LEU A 236 6.83 -8.78 10.73
C LEU A 236 7.71 -9.84 10.08
N ILE A 237 7.10 -10.89 9.51
CA ILE A 237 7.84 -11.91 8.77
C ILE A 237 8.57 -11.26 7.59
N LEU A 238 7.85 -10.54 6.72
CA LEU A 238 8.45 -9.91 5.54
C LEU A 238 9.57 -8.93 5.91
N GLY A 239 9.38 -8.08 6.91
CA GLY A 239 10.40 -7.14 7.37
C GLY A 239 11.59 -7.79 8.08
N GLY A 240 11.38 -8.96 8.70
CA GLY A 240 12.38 -9.71 9.45
C GLY A 240 13.21 -10.70 8.64
N LEU A 241 12.80 -11.07 7.42
CA LEU A 241 13.52 -12.00 6.54
C LEU A 241 15.03 -11.71 6.37
N PRO A 242 15.48 -10.44 6.23
CA PRO A 242 16.91 -10.14 6.15
C PRO A 242 17.68 -10.48 7.44
N ILE A 243 17.04 -10.28 8.60
CA ILE A 243 17.60 -10.65 9.92
C ILE A 243 17.71 -12.17 10.02
N MET A 244 16.75 -12.91 9.46
CA MET A 244 16.75 -14.38 9.42
C MET A 244 17.72 -14.99 8.40
N GLY A 245 18.48 -14.17 7.65
CA GLY A 245 19.57 -14.63 6.79
C GLY A 245 19.47 -14.21 5.32
N TRP A 246 18.37 -13.59 4.87
CA TRP A 246 18.25 -13.11 3.48
C TRP A 246 18.91 -11.73 3.28
N ASN A 247 20.19 -11.65 3.63
CA ASN A 247 21.02 -10.45 3.51
C ASN A 247 22.25 -10.71 2.62
N CYS A 248 23.14 -9.72 2.49
CA CYS A 248 24.33 -9.81 1.65
C CYS A 248 25.65 -9.67 2.43
N ILE A 249 25.66 -9.94 3.75
CA ILE A 249 26.82 -9.71 4.63
C ILE A 249 28.11 -10.37 4.09
N SER A 250 28.00 -11.60 3.58
CA SER A 250 29.13 -12.38 3.05
C SER A 250 29.33 -12.19 1.54
N THR A 251 28.44 -11.48 0.84
CA THR A 251 28.41 -11.40 -0.64
C THR A 251 28.18 -9.96 -1.11
N LEU A 252 29.24 -9.15 -1.01
CA LEU A 252 29.20 -7.70 -1.32
C LEU A 252 28.66 -7.38 -2.73
N SER A 253 28.97 -8.21 -3.73
CA SER A 253 28.55 -7.99 -5.13
C SER A 253 27.03 -7.99 -5.33
N SER A 254 26.29 -8.62 -4.41
CA SER A 254 24.84 -8.72 -4.43
C SER A 254 24.14 -7.66 -3.56
N CYS A 255 24.89 -6.75 -2.94
CA CYS A 255 24.35 -5.71 -2.08
C CYS A 255 23.73 -4.54 -2.86
N SER A 256 22.65 -4.01 -2.30
CA SER A 256 21.97 -2.79 -2.79
C SER A 256 22.79 -1.54 -2.46
N THR A 257 22.80 -0.54 -3.34
CA THR A 257 23.45 0.76 -3.07
C THR A 257 22.58 1.60 -2.14
N VAL A 258 21.25 1.53 -2.29
CA VAL A 258 20.31 2.28 -1.43
C VAL A 258 20.37 1.76 0.00
N LEU A 259 20.35 0.43 0.19
CA LEU A 259 20.40 -0.27 1.47
C LEU A 259 21.62 -1.22 1.53
N PRO A 260 22.79 -0.76 2.01
CA PRO A 260 24.06 -1.48 1.86
C PRO A 260 24.14 -2.91 2.40
N LEU A 261 23.32 -3.29 3.39
CA LEU A 261 23.31 -4.66 3.95
C LEU A 261 22.18 -5.53 3.36
N TYR A 262 21.28 -4.97 2.56
CA TYR A 262 20.19 -5.71 1.94
C TYR A 262 20.63 -6.36 0.64
N HIS A 263 20.19 -7.60 0.45
CA HIS A 263 20.41 -8.34 -0.79
C HIS A 263 19.49 -7.79 -1.90
N LYS A 264 20.02 -7.56 -3.12
CA LYS A 264 19.25 -7.07 -4.28
C LYS A 264 18.02 -7.92 -4.59
N HIS A 265 18.15 -9.26 -4.61
CA HIS A 265 17.01 -10.17 -4.79
C HIS A 265 15.90 -10.02 -3.73
N TYR A 266 16.22 -9.74 -2.47
CA TYR A 266 15.20 -9.46 -1.47
C TYR A 266 14.46 -8.16 -1.80
N ILE A 267 15.18 -7.09 -2.16
CA ILE A 267 14.58 -5.81 -2.53
C ILE A 267 13.67 -5.99 -3.76
N LEU A 268 14.11 -6.75 -4.75
CA LEU A 268 13.31 -7.11 -5.92
C LEU A 268 12.04 -7.87 -5.51
N PHE A 269 12.17 -8.91 -4.68
CA PHE A 269 11.05 -9.70 -4.18
C PHE A 269 10.01 -8.82 -3.47
N CYS A 270 10.42 -8.00 -2.50
CA CYS A 270 9.50 -7.10 -1.79
C CYS A 270 8.84 -6.09 -2.73
N THR A 271 9.61 -5.49 -3.64
CA THR A 271 9.09 -4.51 -4.59
C THR A 271 8.07 -5.14 -5.54
N THR A 272 8.34 -6.33 -6.07
CA THR A 272 7.39 -7.08 -6.89
C THR A 272 6.14 -7.48 -6.11
N VAL A 273 6.28 -7.97 -4.88
CA VAL A 273 5.12 -8.35 -4.05
C VAL A 273 4.23 -7.13 -3.77
N PHE A 274 4.81 -6.02 -3.32
CA PHE A 274 4.01 -4.81 -3.01
C PHE A 274 3.38 -4.18 -4.26
N THR A 275 4.09 -4.16 -5.40
CA THR A 275 3.51 -3.65 -6.65
C THR A 275 2.36 -4.51 -7.14
N LEU A 276 2.45 -5.85 -7.07
CA LEU A 276 1.35 -6.76 -7.40
C LEU A 276 0.16 -6.59 -6.46
N LEU A 277 0.40 -6.41 -5.15
CA LEU A 277 -0.65 -6.12 -4.18
C LEU A 277 -1.35 -4.80 -4.51
N LEU A 278 -0.61 -3.72 -4.77
CA LEU A 278 -1.19 -2.43 -5.17
C LEU A 278 -1.99 -2.54 -6.46
N LEU A 279 -1.48 -3.26 -7.46
CA LEU A 279 -2.20 -3.52 -8.71
C LEU A 279 -3.52 -4.26 -8.46
N SER A 280 -3.51 -5.27 -7.58
CA SER A 280 -4.72 -6.01 -7.20
C SER A 280 -5.77 -5.10 -6.54
N ILE A 281 -5.34 -4.15 -5.70
CA ILE A 281 -6.20 -3.17 -5.06
C ILE A 281 -6.82 -2.25 -6.11
N VAL A 282 -6.02 -1.73 -7.06
CA VAL A 282 -6.50 -0.90 -8.17
C VAL A 282 -7.56 -1.65 -9.00
N ILE A 283 -7.28 -2.89 -9.38
CA ILE A 283 -8.23 -3.72 -10.15
C ILE A 283 -9.54 -3.90 -9.37
N LEU A 284 -9.46 -4.21 -8.07
CA LEU A 284 -10.63 -4.37 -7.21
C LEU A 284 -11.47 -3.08 -7.17
N TYR A 285 -10.85 -1.92 -7.01
CA TYR A 285 -11.55 -0.63 -7.01
C TYR A 285 -12.15 -0.26 -8.37
N CYS A 286 -11.45 -0.54 -9.47
CA CYS A 286 -11.99 -0.36 -10.82
C CYS A 286 -13.24 -1.22 -11.02
N ARG A 287 -13.24 -2.48 -10.54
CA ARG A 287 -14.42 -3.36 -10.58
C ARG A 287 -15.56 -2.82 -9.72
N ILE A 288 -15.28 -2.37 -8.49
CA ILE A 288 -16.28 -1.75 -7.61
C ILE A 288 -16.90 -0.51 -8.29
N TYR A 289 -16.08 0.38 -8.83
CA TYR A 289 -16.52 1.60 -9.50
C TYR A 289 -17.42 1.31 -10.69
N SER A 290 -17.01 0.35 -11.52
CA SER A 290 -17.78 -0.08 -12.70
C SER A 290 -19.12 -0.68 -12.30
N LEU A 291 -19.15 -1.49 -11.24
CA LEU A 291 -20.37 -2.10 -10.72
C LEU A 291 -21.34 -1.07 -10.15
N VAL A 292 -20.85 -0.13 -9.33
CA VAL A 292 -21.68 0.94 -8.76
C VAL A 292 -22.22 1.86 -9.86
N ARG A 293 -21.38 2.24 -10.83
CA ARG A 293 -21.81 3.09 -11.96
C ARG A 293 -22.86 2.41 -12.83
N THR A 294 -22.70 1.11 -13.09
CA THR A 294 -23.68 0.32 -13.85
C THR A 294 -25.02 0.21 -13.11
N ARG A 295 -24.99 -0.06 -11.79
CA ARG A 295 -26.20 -0.09 -10.96
C ARG A 295 -26.89 1.28 -10.92
N SER A 296 -26.13 2.36 -10.79
CA SER A 296 -26.68 3.72 -10.78
C SER A 296 -27.37 4.07 -12.10
N ARG A 297 -26.76 3.76 -13.25
CA ARG A 297 -27.36 3.99 -14.58
C ARG A 297 -28.65 3.21 -14.80
N ARG A 298 -28.72 1.96 -14.35
CA ARG A 298 -29.93 1.13 -14.43
C ARG A 298 -31.08 1.66 -13.56
N LEU A 299 -30.75 2.26 -12.41
CA LEU A 299 -31.74 2.86 -11.51
C LEU A 299 -32.27 4.20 -12.03
N THR A 300 -31.46 5.02 -12.71
CA THR A 300 -31.96 6.25 -13.38
C THR A 300 -32.99 5.93 -14.46
N PHE A 301 -32.87 4.78 -15.12
CA PHE A 301 -33.82 4.32 -16.14
C PHE A 301 -35.15 3.77 -15.56
N ARG A 302 -35.15 3.27 -14.32
CA ARG A 302 -36.37 2.80 -13.62
C ARG A 302 -36.86 3.92 -12.68
N LYS A 303 -37.92 4.63 -13.09
CA LYS A 303 -38.62 5.82 -12.52
C LYS A 303 -38.90 5.92 -10.98
N ASN A 304 -38.18 5.26 -10.07
CA ASN A 304 -38.33 5.38 -8.60
C ASN A 304 -37.13 6.12 -7.97
N ILE A 305 -37.23 7.46 -7.97
CA ILE A 305 -36.06 8.36 -8.09
C ILE A 305 -35.42 8.83 -6.76
N SER A 306 -36.08 8.83 -5.60
CA SER A 306 -35.56 9.59 -4.44
C SER A 306 -34.69 8.81 -3.45
N LYS A 307 -35.13 7.64 -2.97
CA LYS A 307 -34.40 6.87 -1.94
C LYS A 307 -33.20 6.08 -2.49
N ALA A 308 -33.35 5.47 -3.67
CA ALA A 308 -32.29 4.67 -4.30
C ALA A 308 -31.14 5.55 -4.84
N SER A 309 -31.45 6.73 -5.42
CA SER A 309 -30.44 7.70 -5.88
C SER A 309 -29.54 8.16 -4.72
N ARG A 310 -30.15 8.52 -3.58
CA ARG A 310 -29.45 9.04 -2.40
C ARG A 310 -28.54 8.02 -1.71
N SER A 311 -28.83 6.71 -1.84
CA SER A 311 -27.94 5.63 -1.38
C SER A 311 -26.77 5.38 -2.34
N SER A 312 -27.03 5.44 -3.66
CA SER A 312 -26.01 5.36 -4.71
C SER A 312 -25.01 6.52 -4.61
N GLU A 313 -25.48 7.75 -4.41
CA GLU A 313 -24.64 8.95 -4.23
C GLU A 313 -23.71 8.85 -3.02
N LYS A 314 -24.23 8.39 -1.87
CA LYS A 314 -23.41 8.14 -0.67
C LYS A 314 -22.33 7.08 -0.92
N SER A 315 -22.69 6.01 -1.62
CA SER A 315 -21.77 4.92 -1.97
C SER A 315 -20.67 5.40 -2.94
N LEU A 316 -21.03 6.24 -3.92
CA LEU A 316 -20.10 6.89 -4.86
C LEU A 316 -19.15 7.88 -4.15
N ALA A 317 -19.64 8.67 -3.19
CA ALA A 317 -18.81 9.60 -2.42
C ALA A 317 -17.77 8.86 -1.56
N LEU A 318 -18.18 7.76 -0.92
CA LEU A 318 -17.27 6.88 -0.18
C LEU A 318 -16.25 6.21 -1.10
N LEU A 319 -16.63 5.84 -2.31
CA LEU A 319 -15.72 5.24 -3.28
C LEU A 319 -14.69 6.25 -3.82
N LYS A 320 -15.12 7.48 -4.13
CA LYS A 320 -14.22 8.58 -4.53
C LYS A 320 -13.14 8.82 -3.49
N THR A 321 -13.52 8.81 -2.21
CA THR A 321 -12.59 8.95 -1.08
C THR A 321 -11.49 7.91 -1.12
N VAL A 322 -11.84 6.63 -1.31
CA VAL A 322 -10.82 5.58 -1.29
C VAL A 322 -9.97 5.55 -2.56
N ILE A 323 -10.54 5.93 -3.72
CA ILE A 323 -9.75 6.13 -4.93
C ILE A 323 -8.71 7.24 -4.71
N ILE A 324 -9.09 8.35 -4.06
CA ILE A 324 -8.15 9.43 -3.73
C ILE A 324 -7.04 8.91 -2.80
N VAL A 325 -7.38 8.20 -1.71
CA VAL A 325 -6.39 7.59 -0.80
C VAL A 325 -5.42 6.69 -1.57
N LEU A 326 -5.93 5.80 -2.42
CA LEU A 326 -5.11 4.88 -3.20
C LEU A 326 -4.22 5.61 -4.22
N SER A 327 -4.74 6.63 -4.90
CA SER A 327 -3.97 7.43 -5.85
C SER A 327 -2.83 8.19 -5.18
N VAL A 328 -3.07 8.77 -4.00
CA VAL A 328 -2.03 9.45 -3.21
C VAL A 328 -0.98 8.43 -2.76
N PHE A 329 -1.40 7.26 -2.28
CA PHE A 329 -0.48 6.18 -1.89
C PHE A 329 0.45 5.80 -3.05
N ILE A 330 -0.10 5.52 -4.24
CA ILE A 330 0.70 5.15 -5.40
C ILE A 330 1.63 6.30 -5.81
N ALA A 331 1.16 7.54 -5.81
CA ALA A 331 1.99 8.70 -6.18
C ALA A 331 3.18 8.91 -5.24
N CYS A 332 3.01 8.64 -3.94
CA CYS A 332 4.07 8.76 -2.95
C CYS A 332 5.06 7.59 -2.96
N TRP A 333 4.58 6.35 -3.16
CA TRP A 333 5.42 5.15 -3.07
C TRP A 333 6.05 4.72 -4.40
N ALA A 334 5.42 4.99 -5.54
CA ALA A 334 5.93 4.58 -6.85
C ALA A 334 7.34 5.11 -7.16
N PRO A 335 7.69 6.39 -6.85
CA PRO A 335 9.04 6.90 -7.07
C PRO A 335 10.11 6.09 -6.33
N LEU A 336 9.83 5.67 -5.09
CA LEU A 336 10.73 4.83 -4.31
C LEU A 336 10.83 3.41 -4.89
N PHE A 337 9.72 2.80 -5.30
CA PHE A 337 9.75 1.47 -5.93
C PHE A 337 10.51 1.47 -7.25
N ILE A 338 10.38 2.53 -8.05
CA ILE A 338 11.18 2.70 -9.28
C ILE A 338 12.66 2.84 -8.94
N LEU A 339 13.01 3.63 -7.92
CA LEU A 339 14.39 3.76 -7.46
C LEU A 339 14.99 2.41 -7.00
N LEU A 340 14.23 1.62 -6.25
CA LEU A 340 14.65 0.29 -5.78
C LEU A 340 14.83 -0.71 -6.93
N LEU A 341 13.92 -0.70 -7.93
CA LEU A 341 14.09 -1.51 -9.14
C LEU A 341 15.35 -1.10 -9.93
N LEU A 342 15.61 0.21 -10.01
CA LEU A 342 16.79 0.73 -10.67
C LEU A 342 18.08 0.35 -9.91
N ASP A 343 18.07 0.30 -8.57
CA ASP A 343 19.20 -0.17 -7.77
C ASP A 343 19.49 -1.67 -7.97
N VAL A 344 18.45 -2.49 -8.12
CA VAL A 344 18.62 -3.92 -8.46
C VAL A 344 19.33 -4.07 -9.80
N GLY A 345 18.90 -3.31 -10.82
CA GLY A 345 19.45 -3.36 -12.18
C GLY A 345 20.77 -2.60 -12.39
N CYS A 346 21.14 -1.69 -11.49
CA CYS A 346 22.32 -0.85 -11.64
C CYS A 346 23.56 -1.44 -10.96
N LYS A 347 24.73 -1.26 -11.59
CA LYS A 347 26.03 -1.56 -10.97
C LYS A 347 26.31 -0.57 -9.84
N VAL A 348 26.97 -1.06 -8.81
CA VAL A 348 27.36 -0.27 -7.63
C VAL A 348 28.23 0.94 -8.08
N LYS A 349 28.06 2.09 -7.42
CA LYS A 349 28.74 3.38 -7.74
C LYS A 349 28.48 3.96 -9.15
N THR A 350 27.54 3.41 -9.93
CA THR A 350 27.29 3.89 -11.30
C THR A 350 26.14 4.90 -11.38
N CYS A 351 25.05 4.64 -10.67
CA CYS A 351 23.85 5.46 -10.76
C CYS A 351 23.82 6.55 -9.68
N ASN A 352 24.06 7.81 -10.06
CA ASN A 352 24.11 8.94 -9.13
C ASN A 352 22.78 9.20 -8.39
N ILE A 353 21.64 8.85 -8.99
CA ILE A 353 20.32 9.08 -8.40
C ILE A 353 20.09 8.27 -7.10
N LEU A 354 20.78 7.14 -6.92
CA LEU A 354 20.65 6.26 -5.73
C LEU A 354 21.22 6.89 -4.47
N PHE A 355 22.16 7.83 -4.62
CA PHE A 355 22.73 8.58 -3.50
C PHE A 355 21.76 9.65 -2.97
N LYS A 356 20.71 9.97 -3.75
CA LYS A 356 19.64 10.92 -3.38
C LYS A 356 18.37 10.21 -2.88
N ALA A 357 18.48 8.97 -2.40
CA ALA A 357 17.35 8.15 -1.97
C ALA A 357 16.52 8.76 -0.82
N GLU A 358 17.13 9.62 0.01
CA GLU A 358 16.45 10.28 1.14
C GLU A 358 15.20 11.06 0.70
N TYR A 359 15.24 11.78 -0.42
CA TYR A 359 14.07 12.53 -0.91
C TYR A 359 12.90 11.61 -1.28
N PHE A 360 13.18 10.43 -1.84
CA PHE A 360 12.16 9.44 -2.18
C PHE A 360 11.57 8.77 -0.94
N LEU A 361 12.40 8.54 0.09
CA LEU A 361 11.96 8.02 1.39
C LEU A 361 11.03 9.02 2.10
N VAL A 362 11.40 10.30 2.12
CA VAL A 362 10.54 11.36 2.69
C VAL A 362 9.21 11.43 1.98
N LEU A 363 9.21 11.40 0.63
CA LEU A 363 7.97 11.41 -0.15
C LEU A 363 7.07 10.21 0.20
N ALA A 364 7.65 9.04 0.38
CA ALA A 364 6.93 7.84 0.80
C ALA A 364 6.36 7.99 2.23
N VAL A 365 7.10 8.59 3.15
CA VAL A 365 6.66 8.83 4.54
C VAL A 365 5.58 9.90 4.62
N LEU A 366 5.62 10.94 3.78
CA LEU A 366 4.59 11.98 3.73
C LEU A 366 3.19 11.41 3.48
N ASN A 367 3.08 10.27 2.78
CA ASN A 367 1.82 9.55 2.62
C ASN A 367 1.13 9.26 3.96
N SER A 368 1.89 8.92 5.01
CA SER A 368 1.36 8.63 6.34
C SER A 368 0.70 9.85 7.02
N GLY A 369 1.05 11.07 6.62
CA GLY A 369 0.36 12.31 7.04
C GLY A 369 -0.86 12.66 6.17
N THR A 370 -0.92 12.16 4.93
CA THR A 370 -2.05 12.47 4.04
C THR A 370 -3.35 11.74 4.44
N ASN A 371 -3.25 10.57 5.07
CA ASN A 371 -4.41 9.74 5.42
C ASN A 371 -5.40 10.45 6.36
N PRO A 372 -4.99 10.99 7.53
CA PRO A 372 -5.84 11.80 8.40
C PRO A 372 -6.50 13.00 7.70
N ILE A 373 -5.75 13.72 6.84
CA ILE A 373 -6.25 14.85 6.06
C ILE A 373 -7.36 14.39 5.12
N ILE A 374 -7.16 13.29 4.39
CA ILE A 374 -8.18 12.75 3.50
C ILE A 374 -9.43 12.36 4.30
N TYR A 375 -9.29 11.73 5.47
CA TYR A 375 -10.45 11.34 6.28
C TYR A 375 -11.28 12.53 6.78
N THR A 376 -10.63 13.60 7.22
CA THR A 376 -11.32 14.81 7.70
C THR A 376 -12.01 15.55 6.54
N LEU A 377 -11.40 15.62 5.36
CA LEU A 377 -11.99 16.24 4.17
C LEU A 377 -13.17 15.45 3.61
N THR A 378 -13.08 14.12 3.62
CA THR A 378 -14.06 13.26 2.94
C THR A 378 -15.18 12.75 3.83
N ASN A 379 -14.94 12.56 5.14
CA ASN A 379 -15.92 12.03 6.07
C ASN A 379 -16.41 13.11 7.06
N LYS A 380 -17.61 13.63 6.80
CA LYS A 380 -18.27 14.64 7.67
C LYS A 380 -18.49 14.15 9.11
N GLU A 381 -18.61 12.85 9.34
CA GLU A 381 -18.76 12.32 10.70
C GLU A 381 -17.44 12.33 11.45
N MET A 382 -16.36 11.85 10.80
CA MET A 382 -14.99 11.93 11.33
C MET A 382 -14.62 13.38 11.63
N ARG A 383 -14.84 14.29 10.69
CA ARG A 383 -14.58 15.73 10.86
C ARG A 383 -15.28 16.33 12.09
N ARG A 384 -16.56 15.99 12.31
CA ARG A 384 -17.32 16.47 13.47
C ARG A 384 -16.83 15.88 14.79
N ALA A 385 -16.34 14.65 14.78
CA ALA A 385 -15.71 14.05 15.95
C ALA A 385 -14.35 14.70 16.22
N PHE A 386 -13.58 14.96 15.16
CA PHE A 386 -12.28 15.61 15.20
C PHE A 386 -12.37 17.01 15.82
N ILE A 387 -13.29 17.84 15.32
CA ILE A 387 -13.56 19.19 15.85
C ILE A 387 -13.97 19.10 17.31
N ARG A 388 -14.88 18.17 17.68
CA ARG A 388 -15.33 18.03 19.08
C ARG A 388 -14.18 17.77 20.04
N ILE A 389 -13.27 16.86 19.69
CA ILE A 389 -12.13 16.54 20.55
C ILE A 389 -11.18 17.74 20.66
N MET A 390 -10.90 18.45 19.56
CA MET A 390 -10.10 19.68 19.59
C MET A 390 -10.75 20.80 20.42
N SER A 391 -12.08 20.92 20.37
CA SER A 391 -12.82 21.93 21.14
C SER A 391 -13.02 21.57 22.61
N CYS A 392 -12.94 20.31 23.01
CA CYS A 392 -12.95 19.92 24.42
C CYS A 392 -11.61 20.22 25.15
N CYS A 393 -10.53 20.47 24.40
CA CYS A 393 -9.29 21.03 24.96
C CYS A 393 -9.37 22.56 25.16
N LYS A 394 -10.45 23.20 24.71
CA LYS A 394 -10.86 24.52 25.21
C LYS A 394 -11.79 24.26 26.40
N CYS A 395 -11.49 24.84 27.56
CA CYS A 395 -12.32 24.72 28.75
C CYS A 395 -13.81 24.97 28.42
N PRO A 396 -14.75 24.30 29.11
CA PRO A 396 -16.16 24.59 28.94
C PRO A 396 -16.40 26.01 29.48
N SER A 397 -16.68 26.96 28.58
CA SER A 397 -17.53 28.08 28.97
C SER A 397 -18.88 27.47 29.33
N GLY A 398 -19.33 27.75 30.56
CA GLY A 398 -20.43 27.05 31.23
C GLY A 398 -21.73 26.99 30.45
N ASP A 399 -22.58 26.09 30.94
CA ASP A 399 -23.95 25.88 30.53
C ASP A 399 -24.66 27.13 30.04
N SER A 400 -25.21 27.02 28.83
CA SER A 400 -26.46 27.67 28.46
C SER A 400 -27.05 26.93 27.28
N THR A 401 -28.13 26.22 27.56
CA THR A 401 -29.13 25.79 26.58
C THR A 401 -29.46 26.93 25.61
N GLY A 402 -28.85 26.90 24.42
CA GLY A 402 -29.01 27.94 23.41
C GLY A 402 -28.97 27.36 22.02
N LYS A 403 -30.13 27.38 21.33
CA LYS A 403 -30.36 26.95 19.95
C LYS A 403 -29.22 27.39 19.02
N PHE A 404 -28.49 26.44 18.44
CA PHE A 404 -27.46 26.72 17.43
C PHE A 404 -28.13 27.14 16.10
N LYS A 405 -28.31 28.45 15.89
CA LYS A 405 -28.55 29.02 14.56
C LYS A 405 -27.30 28.85 13.71
N ARG A 406 -27.47 28.37 12.47
CA ARG A 406 -26.38 28.30 11.47
C ARG A 406 -25.85 29.70 11.15
N PRO A 407 -24.55 29.89 10.86
CA PRO A 407 -24.05 31.16 10.39
C PRO A 407 -24.51 31.38 8.94
N ILE A 408 -25.15 32.52 8.73
CA ILE A 408 -25.55 33.07 7.43
C ILE A 408 -24.27 33.62 6.80
N ILE A 409 -23.83 33.03 5.68
CA ILE A 409 -22.96 33.73 4.73
C ILE A 409 -23.89 34.58 3.87
N ALA A 410 -23.77 35.89 4.02
CA ALA A 410 -24.44 36.88 3.20
C ALA A 410 -23.87 36.87 1.77
N GLY A 411 -24.73 37.12 0.78
CA GLY A 411 -24.33 37.56 -0.55
C GLY A 411 -24.72 36.63 -1.72
N MET A 412 -26.02 36.57 -2.05
CA MET A 412 -26.59 36.91 -3.37
C MET A 412 -28.00 36.34 -3.46
N GLU A 413 -28.96 37.26 -3.40
CA GLU A 413 -30.38 37.02 -3.61
C GLU A 413 -30.66 36.67 -5.08
N PHE A 414 -31.45 35.62 -5.31
CA PHE A 414 -32.32 35.57 -6.48
C PHE A 414 -33.69 35.11 -5.99
N SER A 415 -34.61 36.07 -5.94
CA SER A 415 -35.97 35.92 -5.46
C SER A 415 -36.94 35.82 -6.65
N ARG A 416 -37.86 34.86 -6.56
CA ARG A 416 -39.22 34.75 -7.16
C ARG A 416 -39.49 33.28 -7.52
N SER A 417 -40.63 32.66 -7.23
CA SER A 417 -41.81 32.92 -6.37
C SER A 417 -42.67 31.67 -6.60
N LYS A 418 -43.11 30.97 -5.56
CA LYS A 418 -44.16 29.94 -5.67
C LYS A 418 -45.38 30.46 -4.93
N SER A 419 -46.45 30.71 -5.67
CA SER A 419 -47.77 31.04 -5.18
C SER A 419 -48.47 29.78 -4.67
N ASP A 420 -49.06 29.91 -3.48
CA ASP A 420 -50.03 28.99 -2.91
C ASP A 420 -51.36 29.09 -3.66
N ASN A 421 -52.05 27.97 -3.83
CA ASN A 421 -53.49 27.96 -4.03
C ASN A 421 -54.10 26.74 -3.32
N SER A 422 -54.95 27.04 -2.34
CA SER A 422 -55.73 26.13 -1.53
C SER A 422 -57.08 25.85 -2.19
N SER A 423 -57.51 24.58 -2.22
CA SER A 423 -58.94 24.25 -2.35
C SER A 423 -59.28 23.02 -1.50
N HIS A 424 -60.16 23.28 -0.53
CA HIS A 424 -60.89 22.35 0.31
C HIS A 424 -62.03 21.68 -0.50
N PRO A 425 -62.48 20.46 -0.16
CA PRO A 425 -63.88 20.09 -0.36
C PRO A 425 -64.65 20.01 0.96
N GLN A 426 -65.92 20.36 0.87
CA GLN A 426 -66.97 20.49 1.89
C GLN A 426 -67.31 19.18 2.63
N LYS A 427 -67.73 19.36 3.89
CA LYS A 427 -68.57 18.42 4.66
C LYS A 427 -70.05 18.69 4.32
N ASP A 428 -70.81 17.62 4.10
CA ASP A 428 -72.27 17.60 4.18
C ASP A 428 -72.67 16.93 5.50
N ASP A 429 -73.53 17.61 6.27
CA ASP A 429 -74.30 17.06 7.40
C ASP A 429 -75.74 16.86 6.90
N GLY A 430 -76.35 15.71 7.18
CA GLY A 430 -77.72 15.42 6.75
C GLY A 430 -78.27 14.09 7.26
N ASP A 431 -78.80 14.16 8.49
CA ASP A 431 -79.96 13.45 9.06
C ASP A 431 -80.03 11.91 9.21
N ASN A 432 -80.58 11.54 10.38
CA ASN A 432 -80.84 10.23 10.98
C ASN A 432 -82.13 9.57 10.39
N PRO A 433 -82.66 8.42 10.88
CA PRO A 433 -82.09 7.32 11.68
C PRO A 433 -82.50 5.90 11.16
N GLU A 434 -82.08 4.89 11.94
CA GLU A 434 -82.90 3.72 12.33
C GLU A 434 -82.80 2.37 11.55
N THR A 435 -82.34 1.38 12.33
CA THR A 435 -82.88 0.01 12.52
C THR A 435 -82.31 -1.22 11.79
N ILE A 436 -82.10 -2.24 12.64
CA ILE A 436 -82.16 -3.70 12.46
C ILE A 436 -80.86 -4.44 12.09
N MET A 437 -80.29 -5.05 13.14
CA MET A 437 -79.51 -6.29 13.04
C MET A 437 -80.38 -7.42 12.48
N SER A 438 -79.84 -8.25 11.59
CA SER A 438 -80.28 -9.65 11.45
C SER A 438 -79.13 -10.57 11.06
N SER A 439 -79.08 -11.68 11.80
CA SER A 439 -78.13 -12.79 11.77
C SER A 439 -78.36 -13.74 10.59
N GLY A 440 -77.33 -14.52 10.23
CA GLY A 440 -77.53 -15.91 9.76
C GLY A 440 -76.71 -16.34 8.54
N ASN A 441 -75.74 -17.23 8.77
CA ASN A 441 -75.57 -18.53 8.08
C ASN A 441 -74.35 -19.25 8.69
N VAL A 442 -74.52 -20.27 9.54
CA VAL A 442 -74.83 -21.70 9.27
C VAL A 442 -73.69 -22.44 8.55
N ASN A 443 -73.06 -23.33 9.32
CA ASN A 443 -72.16 -24.41 8.90
C ASN A 443 -72.96 -25.70 8.64
N SER A 444 -72.56 -26.49 7.63
CA SER A 444 -72.49 -27.98 7.62
C SER A 444 -72.13 -28.46 6.20
N SER A 445 -70.97 -29.08 5.97
CA SER A 445 -70.73 -30.54 6.03
C SER A 445 -71.46 -31.34 4.95
N SER A 446 -70.72 -31.73 3.91
CA SER A 446 -70.73 -33.05 3.25
C SER A 446 -69.49 -33.17 2.39
#